data_AF-A0A3A4B4K2-F1
#
_entry.id   AF-A0A3A4B4K2-F1
#
_cell.length_a   1.000
_cell.length_b   1.000
_cell.length_c   1.000
_cell.angle_alpha   90.00
_cell.angle_beta   90.00
_cell.angle_gamma   90.00
#
_symmetry.space_group_name_H-M   'P 1'
#
loop_
_entity.id
_entity.type
_entity.pdbx_description
1 polymer ?
#
loop_
_entity_poly.entity_id
_entity_poly.type
_entity_poly.pdbx_seq_one_letter_code
_entity_poly.pdbx_strand_id
1 'polypeptide(L)'
;MDIDAGLLPAFARGCAVLGSGGGGPVRIGRAAALQALEDFGPVRVVAPGALDPDTLVMPIGTAGSAEVMAERVGGTEEPLHLRAKIEELYGGRVGAVMASEIGGANGCLAVAWAARLGLPLVDADGMGRAFPRMDQCVMELAGLSPTPAVLCDERGRTVVIDHVTGPWLERLVRAALEAFGGQAATSEYVLRGHQVPAATALGTVTRAVELGTRLPDPILTGKIAEVGPSILVEGLGPDAGRLARVEAGSEYLAVIEDGEPVAAVPDVIALLDTRTGEIVPADEVRYGLRVRVLRVPCDPVWHTPAGLRLAGPAAFGLTGLPEPVAARRTAGDGGSP
;
A
#
# COMPACT_ATOMS: atom_id res chain seq x y z
N MET A 1 -12.79 -15.28 5.07
CA MET A 1 -13.42 -14.12 5.72
C MET A 1 -14.13 -13.29 4.67
N ASP A 2 -15.06 -12.45 5.07
CA ASP A 2 -15.73 -11.51 4.18
C ASP A 2 -15.48 -10.10 4.74
N ILE A 3 -15.18 -9.13 3.88
CA ILE A 3 -15.08 -7.73 4.30
C ILE A 3 -16.49 -7.15 4.24
N ASP A 4 -17.04 -6.85 5.41
CA ASP A 4 -18.32 -6.15 5.60
C ASP A 4 -18.10 -4.78 6.26
N ALA A 5 -19.18 -4.04 6.49
CA ALA A 5 -19.12 -2.73 7.14
C ALA A 5 -18.54 -2.79 8.58
N GLY A 6 -18.62 -3.95 9.25
CA GLY A 6 -18.08 -4.15 10.59
C GLY A 6 -16.56 -4.36 10.60
N LEU A 7 -16.03 -5.07 9.60
CA LEU A 7 -14.59 -5.33 9.47
C LEU A 7 -13.83 -4.21 8.76
N LEU A 8 -14.52 -3.42 7.94
CA LEU A 8 -13.95 -2.33 7.15
C LEU A 8 -13.11 -1.32 7.97
N PRO A 9 -13.50 -0.87 9.18
CA PRO A 9 -12.68 0.05 9.96
C PRO A 9 -11.30 -0.52 10.33
N ALA A 10 -11.24 -1.79 10.72
CA ALA A 10 -9.98 -2.47 11.00
C ALA A 10 -9.17 -2.63 9.72
N PHE A 11 -9.78 -3.14 8.65
CA PHE A 11 -9.12 -3.29 7.35
C PHE A 11 -8.51 -1.96 6.86
N ALA A 12 -9.28 -0.87 6.87
CA ALA A 12 -8.82 0.44 6.43
C ALA A 12 -7.66 0.97 7.27
N ARG A 13 -7.69 0.80 8.61
CA ARG A 13 -6.57 1.17 9.47
C ARG A 13 -5.31 0.36 9.16
N GLY A 14 -5.47 -0.92 8.85
CA GLY A 14 -4.40 -1.77 8.35
C GLY A 14 -3.79 -1.28 7.05
N CYS A 15 -4.63 -0.95 6.06
CA CYS A 15 -4.19 -0.33 4.81
C CYS A 15 -3.43 0.98 5.07
N ALA A 16 -3.88 1.81 6.01
CA ALA A 16 -3.17 3.04 6.38
C ALA A 16 -1.77 2.76 6.95
N VAL A 17 -1.63 1.75 7.82
CA VAL A 17 -0.31 1.30 8.29
C VAL A 17 0.55 0.86 7.12
N LEU A 18 0.04 -0.04 6.27
CA LEU A 18 0.76 -0.59 5.11
C LEU A 18 1.06 0.47 4.03
N GLY A 19 0.37 1.61 4.05
CA GLY A 19 0.65 2.77 3.21
C GLY A 19 1.98 3.45 3.53
N SER A 20 2.55 3.24 4.72
CA SER A 20 3.83 3.80 5.13
C SER A 20 3.92 5.33 4.97
N GLY A 21 2.81 6.04 5.18
CA GLY A 21 2.72 7.50 4.95
C GLY A 21 2.26 7.91 3.54
N GLY A 22 2.25 6.98 2.57
CA GLY A 22 1.77 7.18 1.19
C GLY A 22 0.56 6.30 0.84
N GLY A 23 0.40 6.00 -0.46
CA GLY A 23 -0.69 5.16 -1.00
C GLY A 23 -2.06 5.86 -1.11
N GLY A 24 -2.12 7.17 -0.90
CA GLY A 24 -3.34 7.96 -1.02
C GLY A 24 -4.25 7.98 0.23
N PRO A 25 -5.28 8.85 0.24
CA PRO A 25 -6.07 9.15 1.43
C PRO A 25 -7.04 8.01 1.80
N VAL A 26 -6.66 7.18 2.77
CA VAL A 26 -7.47 6.04 3.26
C VAL A 26 -8.89 6.43 3.65
N ARG A 27 -9.07 7.63 4.22
CA ARG A 27 -10.39 8.17 4.57
C ARG A 27 -11.37 8.20 3.39
N ILE A 28 -10.88 8.51 2.19
CA ILE A 28 -11.70 8.56 0.96
C ILE A 28 -11.97 7.14 0.47
N GLY A 29 -10.94 6.30 0.37
CA GLY A 29 -11.10 4.90 -0.03
C GLY A 29 -12.06 4.14 0.89
N ARG A 30 -11.98 4.37 2.21
CA ARG A 30 -12.88 3.78 3.21
C ARG A 30 -14.33 4.25 3.03
N ALA A 31 -14.56 5.53 2.74
CA ALA A 31 -15.91 6.03 2.50
C ALA A 31 -16.52 5.40 1.23
N ALA A 32 -15.73 5.29 0.16
CA ALA A 32 -16.15 4.60 -1.07
C ALA A 32 -16.45 3.11 -0.83
N ALA A 33 -15.60 2.42 -0.06
CA ALA A 33 -15.82 1.03 0.33
C ALA A 33 -17.08 0.86 1.15
N LEU A 34 -17.33 1.73 2.14
CA LEU A 34 -18.53 1.67 2.98
C LEU A 34 -19.80 1.79 2.12
N GLN A 35 -19.85 2.80 1.24
CA GLN A 35 -20.97 3.00 0.33
C GLN A 35 -21.19 1.77 -0.56
N ALA A 36 -20.14 1.23 -1.16
CA ALA A 36 -20.25 0.06 -2.02
C ALA A 36 -20.70 -1.21 -1.27
N LEU A 37 -20.27 -1.39 -0.02
CA LEU A 37 -20.72 -2.50 0.82
C LEU A 37 -22.20 -2.36 1.23
N GLU A 38 -22.69 -1.13 1.43
CA GLU A 38 -24.10 -0.85 1.67
C GLU A 38 -24.96 -1.11 0.42
N ASP A 39 -24.47 -0.73 -0.76
CA ASP A 39 -25.19 -0.86 -2.02
C ASP A 39 -25.20 -2.29 -2.58
N PHE A 40 -24.07 -3.01 -2.47
CA PHE A 40 -23.84 -4.29 -3.16
C PHE A 40 -23.60 -5.47 -2.21
N GLY A 41 -23.45 -5.22 -0.91
CA GLY A 41 -23.21 -6.25 0.10
C GLY A 41 -21.73 -6.57 0.35
N PRO A 42 -21.45 -7.53 1.25
CA PRO A 42 -20.10 -7.86 1.69
C PRO A 42 -19.24 -8.48 0.58
N VAL A 43 -17.93 -8.22 0.64
CA VAL A 43 -16.97 -8.77 -0.32
C VAL A 43 -16.38 -10.07 0.20
N ARG A 44 -16.55 -11.14 -0.57
CA ARG A 44 -15.93 -12.43 -0.28
C ARG A 44 -14.41 -12.36 -0.49
N VAL A 45 -13.64 -12.63 0.56
CA VAL A 45 -12.17 -12.80 0.43
C VAL A 45 -11.84 -14.27 0.20
N VAL A 46 -11.04 -14.54 -0.84
CA VAL A 46 -10.62 -15.87 -1.27
C VAL A 46 -9.12 -16.07 -1.14
N ALA A 47 -8.71 -17.27 -0.71
CA ALA A 47 -7.29 -17.58 -0.59
C ALA A 47 -6.62 -17.68 -1.98
N PRO A 48 -5.34 -17.28 -2.13
CA PRO A 48 -4.63 -17.30 -3.41
C PRO A 48 -4.68 -18.63 -4.18
N GLY A 49 -4.66 -19.76 -3.47
CA GLY A 49 -4.71 -21.11 -4.07
C GLY A 49 -6.11 -21.70 -4.24
N ALA A 50 -7.17 -20.95 -3.93
CA ALA A 50 -8.56 -21.44 -4.01
C ALA A 50 -9.26 -21.10 -5.34
N LEU A 51 -8.61 -20.32 -6.20
CA LEU A 51 -9.13 -19.94 -7.51
C LEU A 51 -8.99 -21.10 -8.51
N ASP A 52 -9.90 -21.13 -9.49
CA ASP A 52 -9.70 -21.96 -10.67
C ASP A 52 -8.38 -21.53 -11.38
N PRO A 53 -7.51 -22.50 -11.77
CA PRO A 53 -6.21 -22.21 -12.37
C PRO A 53 -6.23 -21.25 -13.55
N ASP A 54 -7.28 -21.29 -14.38
CA ASP A 54 -7.37 -20.52 -15.61
C ASP A 54 -8.18 -19.23 -15.47
N THR A 55 -8.81 -19.01 -14.30
CA THR A 55 -9.55 -17.78 -14.01
C THR A 55 -8.65 -16.56 -14.15
N LEU A 56 -9.12 -15.55 -14.88
CA LEU A 56 -8.47 -14.25 -14.94
C LEU A 56 -8.68 -13.52 -13.61
N VAL A 57 -7.56 -13.12 -13.02
CA VAL A 57 -7.48 -12.25 -11.85
C VAL A 57 -7.08 -10.87 -12.35
N MET A 58 -7.88 -9.88 -12.02
CA MET A 58 -7.67 -8.50 -12.44
C MET A 58 -7.14 -7.68 -11.25
N PRO A 59 -5.83 -7.37 -11.20
CA PRO A 59 -5.31 -6.39 -10.26
C PRO A 59 -5.97 -5.04 -10.52
N ILE A 60 -6.34 -4.35 -9.45
CA ILE A 60 -7.04 -3.08 -9.50
C ILE A 60 -6.42 -2.09 -8.52
N GLY A 61 -6.29 -0.86 -8.98
CA GLY A 61 -5.83 0.26 -8.17
C GLY A 61 -6.07 1.58 -8.86
N THR A 62 -5.55 2.63 -8.26
CA THR A 62 -5.50 3.96 -8.85
C THR A 62 -4.06 4.42 -8.96
N ALA A 63 -3.75 5.13 -10.03
CA ALA A 63 -2.50 5.83 -10.23
C ALA A 63 -2.79 7.34 -10.28
N GLY A 64 -1.91 8.15 -9.69
CA GLY A 64 -2.10 9.59 -9.64
C GLY A 64 -1.42 10.24 -8.45
N SER A 65 -1.70 11.54 -8.28
CA SER A 65 -1.29 12.28 -7.08
C SER A 65 -2.27 12.03 -5.94
N ALA A 66 -1.76 11.72 -4.75
CA ALA A 66 -2.56 11.62 -3.53
C ALA A 66 -3.31 12.94 -3.23
N GLU A 67 -2.72 14.09 -3.55
CA GLU A 67 -3.36 15.40 -3.39
C GLU A 67 -4.56 15.55 -4.34
N VAL A 68 -4.43 15.08 -5.59
CA VAL A 68 -5.55 15.08 -6.55
C VAL A 68 -6.65 14.13 -6.08
N MET A 69 -6.28 12.93 -5.60
CA MET A 69 -7.24 11.97 -5.03
C MET A 69 -7.99 12.55 -3.82
N ALA A 70 -7.35 13.44 -3.06
CA ALA A 70 -7.95 14.10 -1.90
C ALA A 70 -9.08 15.07 -2.28
N GLU A 71 -9.00 15.69 -3.46
CA GLU A 71 -9.97 16.67 -3.94
C GLU A 71 -10.95 16.11 -4.97
N ARG A 72 -10.50 15.15 -5.79
CA ARG A 72 -11.26 14.51 -6.86
C ARG A 72 -11.45 13.03 -6.56
N VAL A 73 -12.57 12.73 -5.91
CA VAL A 73 -12.95 11.38 -5.44
C VAL A 73 -13.07 10.36 -6.58
N GLY A 74 -13.19 10.80 -7.84
CA GLY A 74 -13.36 9.93 -9.00
C GLY A 74 -14.84 9.57 -9.24
N GLY A 75 -15.07 8.61 -10.13
CA GLY A 75 -16.36 8.01 -10.41
C GLY A 75 -16.55 6.70 -9.64
N THR A 76 -17.56 5.94 -10.06
CA THR A 76 -17.80 4.59 -9.53
C THR A 76 -17.81 3.52 -10.62
N GLU A 77 -17.78 3.90 -11.90
CA GLU A 77 -17.94 3.02 -13.07
C GLU A 77 -16.62 2.54 -13.65
N GLU A 78 -15.49 3.15 -13.25
CA GLU A 78 -14.15 2.80 -13.68
C GLU A 78 -13.85 1.29 -13.63
N PRO A 79 -14.14 0.54 -12.52
CA PRO A 79 -13.88 -0.90 -12.49
C PRO A 79 -14.68 -1.68 -13.55
N LEU A 80 -15.84 -1.19 -13.98
CA LEU A 80 -16.65 -1.82 -15.03
C LEU A 80 -16.00 -1.63 -16.41
N HIS A 81 -15.47 -0.43 -16.67
CA HIS A 81 -14.71 -0.13 -17.89
C HIS A 81 -13.40 -0.92 -17.96
N LEU A 82 -12.65 -1.00 -16.85
CA LEU A 82 -11.44 -1.82 -16.74
C LEU A 82 -11.77 -3.29 -17.03
N ARG A 83 -12.77 -3.85 -16.34
CA ARG A 83 -13.19 -5.24 -16.55
C ARG A 83 -13.57 -5.50 -18.01
N ALA A 84 -14.43 -4.68 -18.60
CA ALA A 84 -14.87 -4.88 -19.98
C ALA A 84 -13.70 -4.90 -20.96
N LYS A 85 -12.73 -3.98 -20.80
CA LYS A 85 -11.56 -3.94 -21.67
C LYS A 85 -10.59 -5.10 -21.42
N ILE A 86 -10.38 -5.50 -20.16
CA ILE A 86 -9.57 -6.68 -19.83
C ILE A 86 -10.18 -7.97 -20.40
N GLU A 87 -11.49 -8.17 -20.27
CA GLU A 87 -12.17 -9.34 -20.82
C GLU A 87 -12.07 -9.40 -22.36
N GLU A 88 -12.15 -8.23 -23.03
CA GLU A 88 -11.91 -8.10 -24.48
C GLU A 88 -10.48 -8.47 -24.87
N LEU A 89 -9.47 -7.96 -24.17
CA LEU A 89 -8.06 -8.16 -24.50
C LEU A 89 -7.56 -9.58 -24.21
N TYR A 90 -8.01 -10.19 -23.11
CA TYR A 90 -7.55 -11.50 -22.67
C TYR A 90 -8.44 -12.67 -23.15
N GLY A 91 -9.59 -12.39 -23.77
CA GLY A 91 -10.48 -13.40 -24.32
C GLY A 91 -11.07 -14.34 -23.25
N GLY A 92 -11.53 -13.79 -22.13
CA GLY A 92 -12.08 -14.55 -21.01
C GLY A 92 -12.76 -13.65 -19.99
N ARG A 93 -13.55 -14.23 -19.07
CA ARG A 93 -14.21 -13.46 -18.00
C ARG A 93 -13.26 -13.26 -16.82
N VAL A 94 -13.29 -12.08 -16.22
CA VAL A 94 -12.64 -11.82 -14.93
C VAL A 94 -13.45 -12.52 -13.86
N GLY A 95 -12.81 -13.43 -13.13
CA GLY A 95 -13.44 -14.21 -12.06
C GLY A 95 -13.09 -13.75 -10.64
N ALA A 96 -12.03 -12.95 -10.49
CA ALA A 96 -11.65 -12.35 -9.22
C ALA A 96 -10.90 -11.03 -9.44
N VAL A 97 -10.90 -10.18 -8.42
CA VAL A 97 -10.08 -8.97 -8.38
C VAL A 97 -9.04 -9.07 -7.27
N MET A 98 -7.94 -8.34 -7.41
CA MET A 98 -6.85 -8.29 -6.44
C MET A 98 -6.43 -6.82 -6.30
N ALA A 99 -6.02 -6.38 -5.11
CA ALA A 99 -5.42 -5.05 -5.03
C ALA A 99 -4.09 -5.05 -5.83
N SER A 100 -3.84 -4.02 -6.65
CA SER A 100 -2.49 -3.80 -7.18
C SER A 100 -1.51 -3.48 -6.05
N GLU A 101 -2.00 -2.73 -5.07
CA GLU A 101 -1.29 -2.30 -3.86
C GLU A 101 -2.29 -2.25 -2.70
N ILE A 102 -2.00 -2.96 -1.60
CA ILE A 102 -2.88 -3.00 -0.42
C ILE A 102 -2.76 -1.75 0.47
N GLY A 103 -1.63 -1.03 0.36
CA GLY A 103 -1.32 0.14 1.16
C GLY A 103 -2.20 1.35 0.79
N GLY A 104 -2.53 2.17 1.79
CA GLY A 104 -3.24 3.42 1.58
C GLY A 104 -4.69 3.25 1.08
N ALA A 105 -5.12 4.15 0.20
CA ALA A 105 -6.47 4.19 -0.35
C ALA A 105 -6.76 3.01 -1.30
N ASN A 106 -5.75 2.52 -2.02
CA ASN A 106 -5.90 1.45 -3.01
C ASN A 106 -6.49 0.17 -2.40
N GLY A 107 -6.05 -0.22 -1.19
CA GLY A 107 -6.62 -1.38 -0.50
C GLY A 107 -8.12 -1.25 -0.22
N CYS A 108 -8.57 -0.07 0.21
CA CYS A 108 -10.00 0.19 0.43
C CYS A 108 -10.79 0.29 -0.89
N LEU A 109 -10.23 0.91 -1.92
CA LEU A 109 -10.85 0.99 -3.24
C LEU A 109 -11.00 -0.40 -3.88
N ALA A 110 -10.06 -1.32 -3.65
CA ALA A 110 -10.19 -2.71 -4.06
C ALA A 110 -11.44 -3.38 -3.48
N VAL A 111 -11.78 -3.12 -2.21
CA VAL A 111 -13.04 -3.59 -1.60
C VAL A 111 -14.23 -2.95 -2.28
N ALA A 112 -14.21 -1.62 -2.48
CA ALA A 112 -15.31 -0.91 -3.12
C ALA A 112 -15.63 -1.46 -4.51
N TRP A 113 -14.59 -1.68 -5.31
CA TRP A 113 -14.71 -2.15 -6.68
C TRP A 113 -15.03 -3.65 -6.75
N ALA A 114 -14.51 -4.48 -5.85
CA ALA A 114 -14.91 -5.88 -5.74
C ALA A 114 -16.41 -6.01 -5.45
N ALA A 115 -16.93 -5.23 -4.49
CA ALA A 115 -18.35 -5.19 -4.15
C ALA A 115 -19.21 -4.81 -5.37
N ARG A 116 -18.84 -3.71 -6.04
CA ARG A 116 -19.56 -3.24 -7.24
C ARG A 116 -19.55 -4.25 -8.38
N LEU A 117 -18.41 -4.90 -8.63
CA LEU A 117 -18.27 -5.90 -9.69
C LEU A 117 -18.97 -7.22 -9.37
N GLY A 118 -19.36 -7.44 -8.10
CA GLY A 118 -19.86 -8.72 -7.63
C GLY A 118 -18.82 -9.83 -7.72
N LEU A 119 -17.54 -9.49 -7.53
CA LEU A 119 -16.41 -10.42 -7.66
C LEU A 119 -15.70 -10.61 -6.32
N PRO A 120 -15.14 -11.81 -6.06
CA PRO A 120 -14.32 -12.03 -4.89
C PRO A 120 -13.02 -11.23 -4.96
N LEU A 121 -12.55 -10.79 -3.79
CA LEU A 121 -11.23 -10.18 -3.59
C LEU A 121 -10.24 -11.27 -3.20
N VAL A 122 -9.13 -11.37 -3.92
CA VAL A 122 -8.04 -12.30 -3.59
C VAL A 122 -7.30 -11.80 -2.36
N ASP A 123 -7.00 -12.69 -1.41
CA ASP A 123 -6.14 -12.40 -0.24
C ASP A 123 -4.66 -12.36 -0.64
N ALA A 124 -4.34 -11.43 -1.53
CA ALA A 124 -3.01 -11.10 -2.01
C ALA A 124 -3.04 -9.70 -2.64
N ASP A 125 -1.87 -9.13 -2.87
CA ASP A 125 -1.70 -7.93 -3.68
C ASP A 125 -0.34 -7.93 -4.40
N GLY A 126 -0.12 -6.90 -5.21
CA GLY A 126 1.13 -6.75 -5.94
C GLY A 126 2.32 -6.34 -5.09
N MET A 127 2.13 -5.77 -3.89
CA MET A 127 3.23 -5.11 -3.16
C MET A 127 3.37 -5.51 -1.69
N GLY A 128 2.28 -5.80 -0.98
CA GLY A 128 2.24 -6.07 0.46
C GLY A 128 2.37 -4.82 1.35
N ARG A 129 2.64 -3.66 0.73
CA ARG A 129 2.72 -2.30 1.28
C ARG A 129 2.61 -1.30 0.15
N ALA A 130 2.67 0.01 0.42
CA ALA A 130 2.73 1.01 -0.65
C ALA A 130 4.15 1.29 -1.15
N PHE A 131 4.32 1.41 -2.47
CA PHE A 131 5.54 1.87 -3.12
C PHE A 131 5.22 2.88 -4.23
N PRO A 132 6.11 3.86 -4.49
CA PRO A 132 5.78 4.98 -5.38
C PRO A 132 5.80 4.65 -6.88
N ARG A 133 6.37 3.51 -7.29
CA ARG A 133 6.47 3.13 -8.71
C ARG A 133 5.74 1.81 -8.96
N MET A 134 5.06 1.72 -10.11
CA MET A 134 4.28 0.53 -10.49
C MET A 134 5.15 -0.71 -10.72
N ASP A 135 6.43 -0.53 -11.06
CA ASP A 135 7.39 -1.63 -11.23
C ASP A 135 7.89 -2.18 -9.88
N GLN A 136 7.62 -1.51 -8.75
CA GLN A 136 7.93 -2.00 -7.40
C GLN A 136 6.88 -3.00 -6.92
N CYS A 137 6.63 -4.05 -7.70
CA CYS A 137 5.69 -5.10 -7.36
C CYS A 137 6.32 -6.51 -7.42
N VAL A 138 5.77 -7.43 -6.65
CA VAL A 138 6.19 -8.84 -6.59
C VAL A 138 5.99 -9.53 -7.94
N MET A 139 5.00 -9.09 -8.72
CA MET A 139 4.73 -9.62 -10.06
C MET A 139 5.87 -9.31 -11.04
N GLU A 140 6.49 -8.12 -10.94
CA GLU A 140 7.71 -7.76 -11.70
C GLU A 140 8.89 -8.63 -11.26
N LEU A 141 9.07 -8.85 -9.95
CA LEU A 141 10.12 -9.74 -9.42
C LEU A 141 9.94 -11.18 -9.90
N ALA A 142 8.70 -11.63 -10.09
CA ALA A 142 8.36 -12.93 -10.64
C ALA A 142 8.46 -13.00 -12.18
N GLY A 143 8.78 -11.89 -12.85
CA GLY A 143 8.93 -11.82 -14.30
C GLY A 143 7.61 -11.82 -15.07
N LEU A 144 6.49 -11.46 -14.43
CA LEU A 144 5.22 -11.27 -15.13
C LEU A 144 5.26 -9.98 -15.96
N SER A 145 4.58 -10.00 -17.10
CA SER A 145 4.40 -8.80 -17.91
C SER A 145 3.44 -7.83 -17.21
N PRO A 146 3.76 -6.53 -17.11
CA PRO A 146 2.79 -5.52 -16.69
C PRO A 146 1.66 -5.33 -17.71
N THR A 147 1.85 -5.81 -18.95
CA THR A 147 1.00 -5.50 -20.10
C THR A 147 0.34 -6.71 -20.77
N PRO A 148 -0.81 -6.52 -21.45
CA PRO A 148 -1.52 -5.25 -21.67
C PRO A 148 -2.11 -4.67 -20.39
N ALA A 149 -1.85 -3.39 -20.16
CA ALA A 149 -2.34 -2.60 -19.04
C ALA A 149 -3.45 -1.66 -19.52
N VAL A 150 -4.44 -1.43 -18.68
CA VAL A 150 -5.61 -0.62 -18.99
C VAL A 150 -5.73 0.51 -17.98
N LEU A 151 -5.89 1.73 -18.48
CA LEU A 151 -6.19 2.91 -17.68
C LEU A 151 -7.55 3.45 -18.05
N CYS A 152 -8.29 3.92 -17.06
CA CYS A 152 -9.60 4.53 -17.24
C CYS A 152 -9.74 5.76 -16.36
N ASP A 153 -10.29 6.84 -16.92
CA ASP A 153 -10.75 7.97 -16.13
C ASP A 153 -12.21 7.78 -15.68
N GLU A 154 -12.73 8.72 -14.90
CA GLU A 154 -14.10 8.68 -14.36
C GLU A 154 -15.21 8.83 -15.43
N ARG A 155 -14.83 9.18 -16.67
CA ARG A 155 -15.75 9.31 -17.81
C ARG A 155 -15.72 8.09 -18.73
N GLY A 156 -14.97 7.04 -18.37
CA GLY A 156 -14.87 5.82 -19.17
C GLY A 156 -13.92 5.94 -20.37
N ARG A 157 -13.10 7.00 -20.45
CA ARG A 157 -12.07 7.12 -21.49
C ARG A 157 -10.95 6.14 -21.16
N THR A 158 -10.76 5.16 -22.04
CA THR A 158 -9.81 4.07 -21.83
C THR A 158 -8.54 4.25 -22.65
N VAL A 159 -7.38 4.03 -22.03
CA VAL A 159 -6.08 3.91 -22.69
C VAL A 159 -5.55 2.50 -22.45
N VAL A 160 -5.08 1.84 -23.50
CA VAL A 160 -4.40 0.54 -23.41
C VAL A 160 -2.92 0.76 -23.69
N ILE A 161 -2.07 0.26 -22.81
CA ILE A 161 -0.62 0.27 -22.96
C ILE A 161 -0.17 -1.18 -23.09
N ASP A 162 0.54 -1.50 -24.18
CA ASP A 162 0.93 -2.87 -24.49
C ASP A 162 2.41 -2.97 -24.88
N HIS A 163 2.98 -4.17 -24.73
CA HIS A 163 4.35 -4.53 -25.11
C HIS A 163 5.45 -3.65 -24.50
N VAL A 164 5.33 -3.31 -23.22
CA VAL A 164 6.34 -2.52 -22.49
C VAL A 164 6.75 -3.16 -21.18
N THR A 165 7.94 -2.80 -20.70
CA THR A 165 8.47 -3.18 -19.37
C THR A 165 7.88 -2.28 -18.28
N GLY A 166 7.97 -2.67 -17.00
CA GLY A 166 7.49 -1.87 -15.87
C GLY A 166 7.95 -0.40 -15.89
N PRO A 167 9.26 -0.12 -16.07
CA PRO A 167 9.76 1.26 -16.19
C PRO A 167 9.21 2.05 -17.39
N TRP A 168 8.81 1.39 -18.47
CA TRP A 168 8.14 2.03 -19.59
C TRP A 168 6.65 2.23 -19.33
N LEU A 169 5.98 1.25 -18.70
CA LEU A 169 4.60 1.40 -18.26
C LEU A 169 4.46 2.64 -17.38
N GLU A 170 5.30 2.77 -16.34
CA GLU A 170 5.33 3.92 -15.43
C GLU A 170 5.40 5.27 -16.18
N ARG A 171 6.29 5.37 -17.16
CA ARG A 171 6.45 6.59 -17.97
C ARG A 171 5.22 6.91 -18.81
N LEU A 172 4.61 5.91 -19.43
CA LEU A 172 3.43 6.08 -20.27
C LEU A 172 2.18 6.36 -19.44
N VAL A 173 2.04 5.73 -18.26
CA VAL A 173 0.99 6.03 -17.29
C VAL A 173 1.07 7.48 -16.85
N ARG A 174 2.26 7.98 -16.46
CA ARG A 174 2.45 9.39 -16.08
C ARG A 174 2.04 10.36 -17.18
N ALA A 175 2.39 10.07 -18.44
CA ALA A 175 1.96 10.88 -19.58
C ALA A 175 0.43 10.85 -19.79
N ALA A 176 -0.21 9.69 -19.62
CA ALA A 176 -1.67 9.56 -19.71
C ALA A 176 -2.40 10.30 -18.59
N LEU A 177 -1.84 10.30 -17.37
CA LEU A 177 -2.41 10.99 -16.22
C LEU A 177 -2.55 12.50 -16.45
N GLU A 178 -1.63 13.13 -17.19
CA GLU A 178 -1.76 14.55 -17.55
C GLU A 178 -3.07 14.83 -18.31
N ALA A 179 -3.43 13.96 -19.26
CA ALA A 179 -4.67 14.08 -20.02
C ALA A 179 -5.92 13.70 -19.22
N PHE A 180 -5.78 12.82 -18.23
CA PHE A 180 -6.87 12.37 -17.36
C PHE A 180 -7.10 13.29 -16.15
N GLY A 181 -6.32 14.36 -16.00
CA GLY A 181 -6.46 15.33 -14.92
C GLY A 181 -5.85 14.84 -13.60
N GLY A 182 -4.74 14.11 -13.67
CA GLY A 182 -3.89 13.76 -12.52
C GLY A 182 -4.22 12.45 -11.80
N GLN A 183 -5.23 11.70 -12.24
CA GLN A 183 -5.64 10.42 -11.66
C GLN A 183 -6.25 9.50 -12.73
N ALA A 184 -6.05 8.19 -12.58
CA ALA A 184 -6.70 7.14 -13.35
C ALA A 184 -6.95 5.91 -12.48
N ALA A 185 -8.02 5.18 -12.76
CA ALA A 185 -8.10 3.77 -12.37
C ALA A 185 -7.21 2.95 -13.30
N THR A 186 -6.52 1.95 -12.76
CA THR A 186 -5.59 1.12 -13.52
C THR A 186 -5.81 -0.36 -13.26
N SER A 187 -5.49 -1.16 -14.28
CA SER A 187 -5.29 -2.59 -14.16
C SER A 187 -4.07 -2.97 -14.99
N GLU A 188 -3.08 -3.54 -14.32
CA GLU A 188 -1.79 -3.95 -14.84
C GLU A 188 -1.43 -5.31 -14.24
N TYR A 189 -0.47 -6.02 -14.83
CA TYR A 189 -0.07 -7.37 -14.37
C TYR A 189 -1.25 -8.35 -14.24
N VAL A 190 -2.23 -8.27 -15.14
CA VAL A 190 -3.34 -9.23 -15.17
C VAL A 190 -2.79 -10.65 -15.30
N LEU A 191 -3.26 -11.54 -14.44
CA LEU A 191 -2.69 -12.86 -14.25
C LEU A 191 -3.79 -13.92 -14.12
N ARG A 192 -3.38 -15.20 -14.18
CA ARG A 192 -4.28 -16.34 -13.98
C ARG A 192 -4.21 -16.87 -12.56
N GLY A 193 -5.27 -17.54 -12.11
CA GLY A 193 -5.39 -18.11 -10.76
C GLY A 193 -4.17 -18.95 -10.34
N HIS A 194 -3.62 -19.77 -11.24
CA HIS A 194 -2.43 -20.57 -10.94
C HIS A 194 -1.14 -19.76 -10.70
N GLN A 195 -1.08 -18.52 -11.17
CA GLN A 195 0.10 -17.66 -11.04
C GLN A 195 0.11 -16.91 -9.70
N VAL A 196 -1.06 -16.66 -9.10
CA VAL A 196 -1.20 -15.86 -7.87
C VAL A 196 -0.29 -16.35 -6.75
N PRO A 197 -0.26 -17.65 -6.36
CA PRO A 197 0.51 -18.09 -5.20
C PRO A 197 2.03 -17.90 -5.34
N ALA A 198 2.55 -17.81 -6.56
CA ALA A 198 3.98 -17.73 -6.84
C ALA A 198 4.46 -16.31 -7.22
N ALA A 199 3.54 -15.40 -7.54
CA ALA A 199 3.88 -14.11 -8.15
C ALA A 199 3.30 -12.88 -7.41
N THR A 200 2.73 -13.05 -6.22
CA THR A 200 2.07 -11.97 -5.46
C THR A 200 2.49 -11.99 -3.99
N ALA A 201 2.27 -10.88 -3.28
CA ALA A 201 2.40 -10.84 -1.82
C ALA A 201 1.15 -11.46 -1.19
N LEU A 202 1.31 -12.55 -0.45
CA LEU A 202 0.19 -13.38 0.00
C LEU A 202 -0.37 -12.92 1.35
N GLY A 203 -1.67 -13.11 1.56
CA GLY A 203 -2.32 -12.90 2.86
C GLY A 203 -2.48 -11.43 3.24
N THR A 204 -2.39 -10.50 2.28
CA THR A 204 -2.24 -9.08 2.56
C THR A 204 -3.55 -8.42 2.98
N VAL A 205 -4.70 -8.96 2.57
CA VAL A 205 -6.01 -8.54 3.06
C VAL A 205 -6.18 -8.98 4.51
N THR A 206 -5.88 -10.24 4.81
CA THR A 206 -5.91 -10.78 6.19
C THR A 206 -4.97 -10.01 7.11
N ARG A 207 -3.74 -9.76 6.65
CA ARG A 207 -2.74 -8.99 7.38
C ARG A 207 -3.17 -7.54 7.64
N ALA A 208 -3.83 -6.88 6.69
CA ALA A 208 -4.39 -5.55 6.91
C ALA A 208 -5.43 -5.56 8.05
N VAL A 209 -6.36 -6.52 8.05
CA VAL A 209 -7.33 -6.69 9.14
C VAL A 209 -6.63 -6.89 10.49
N GLU A 210 -5.62 -7.77 10.54
CA GLU A 210 -4.85 -8.05 11.76
C GLU A 210 -4.14 -6.79 12.30
N LEU A 211 -3.42 -6.07 11.44
CA LEU A 211 -2.71 -4.84 11.81
C LEU A 211 -3.67 -3.75 12.30
N GLY A 212 -4.80 -3.58 11.63
CA GLY A 212 -5.80 -2.60 12.04
C GLY A 212 -6.46 -2.92 13.38
N THR A 213 -6.62 -4.21 13.67
CA THR A 213 -7.14 -4.72 14.95
C THR A 213 -6.10 -4.56 16.06
N ARG A 214 -4.84 -4.89 15.79
CA ARG A 214 -3.74 -4.84 16.76
C ARG A 214 -2.49 -4.25 16.11
N LEU A 215 -2.22 -3.00 16.46
CA LEU A 215 -0.97 -2.34 16.07
C LEU A 215 0.23 -2.95 16.82
N PRO A 216 1.43 -2.96 16.20
CA PRO A 216 2.65 -3.34 16.88
C PRO A 216 3.02 -2.35 17.99
N ASP A 217 3.95 -2.76 18.85
CA ASP A 217 4.57 -1.85 19.79
C ASP A 217 5.44 -0.82 19.06
N PRO A 218 5.44 0.45 19.49
CA PRO A 218 6.22 1.49 18.88
C PRO A 218 7.70 1.27 19.13
N ILE A 219 8.52 1.64 18.16
CA ILE A 219 9.98 1.75 18.35
C ILE A 219 10.35 3.05 19.08
N LEU A 220 9.47 4.06 19.01
CA LEU A 220 9.61 5.36 19.67
C LEU A 220 8.23 5.99 19.88
N THR A 221 7.99 6.59 21.05
CA THR A 221 6.88 7.53 21.28
C THR A 221 7.44 8.92 21.46
N GLY A 222 6.94 9.89 20.72
CA GLY A 222 7.52 11.23 20.71
C GLY A 222 6.61 12.35 20.24
N LYS A 223 7.18 13.55 20.14
CA LYS A 223 6.58 14.75 19.58
C LYS A 223 7.38 15.17 18.36
N ILE A 224 6.69 15.53 17.29
CA ILE A 224 7.31 16.14 16.12
C ILE A 224 7.89 17.51 16.52
N ALA A 225 9.21 17.65 16.43
CA ALA A 225 9.95 18.85 16.81
C ALA A 225 10.39 19.68 15.60
N GLU A 226 10.55 19.05 14.44
CA GLU A 226 10.86 19.74 13.19
C GLU A 226 10.25 18.98 12.00
N VAL A 227 9.82 19.72 10.98
CA VAL A 227 9.35 19.19 9.71
C VAL A 227 10.06 19.95 8.60
N GLY A 228 10.86 19.23 7.81
CA GLY A 228 11.58 19.74 6.65
C GLY A 228 11.83 18.60 5.66
N PRO A 229 13.01 18.57 4.99
CA PRO A 229 13.41 17.41 4.18
C PRO A 229 13.45 16.10 4.96
N SER A 230 13.59 16.18 6.29
CA SER A 230 13.41 15.09 7.23
C SER A 230 12.55 15.57 8.41
N ILE A 231 12.03 14.64 9.19
CA ILE A 231 11.17 14.90 10.35
C ILE A 231 11.95 14.56 11.61
N LEU A 232 12.03 15.48 12.57
CA LEU A 232 12.63 15.22 13.88
C LEU A 232 11.56 14.83 14.90
N VAL A 233 11.77 13.72 15.59
CA VAL A 233 10.93 13.23 16.68
C VAL A 233 11.70 13.29 17.99
N GLU A 234 11.21 14.11 18.93
CA GLU A 234 11.69 14.15 20.30
C GLU A 234 10.92 13.14 21.15
N GLY A 235 11.64 12.20 21.77
CA GLY A 235 11.03 11.18 22.61
C GLY A 235 10.28 11.74 23.82
N LEU A 236 9.18 11.08 24.19
CA LEU A 236 8.31 11.45 25.30
C LEU A 236 8.18 10.31 26.31
N GLY A 237 7.93 10.64 27.57
CA GLY A 237 7.67 9.65 28.61
C GLY A 237 8.87 8.72 28.81
N PRO A 238 8.71 7.38 28.67
CA PRO A 238 9.83 6.43 28.75
C PRO A 238 10.93 6.68 27.72
N ASP A 239 10.60 7.33 26.61
CA ASP A 239 11.54 7.64 25.54
C ASP A 239 12.18 9.03 25.68
N ALA A 240 11.95 9.73 26.80
CA ALA A 240 12.48 11.08 27.01
C ALA A 240 14.01 11.12 26.87
N GLY A 241 14.51 12.10 26.11
CA GLY A 241 15.93 12.26 25.80
C GLY A 241 16.39 11.55 24.52
N ARG A 242 15.56 10.67 23.93
CA ARG A 242 15.82 10.11 22.59
C ARG A 242 15.48 11.12 21.51
N LEU A 243 16.30 11.17 20.46
CA LEU A 243 16.06 11.93 19.24
C LEU A 243 16.12 10.98 18.06
N ALA A 244 15.05 10.93 17.26
CA ALA A 244 15.02 10.17 16.02
C ALA A 244 14.75 11.08 14.83
N ARG A 245 15.53 10.90 13.77
CA ARG A 245 15.28 11.51 12.47
C ARG A 245 14.53 10.52 11.58
N VAL A 246 13.41 10.94 11.03
CA VAL A 246 12.64 10.17 10.05
C VAL A 246 12.89 10.76 8.67
N GLU A 247 13.48 9.96 7.78
CA GLU A 247 13.60 10.28 6.35
C GLU A 247 12.26 9.98 5.67
N ALA A 248 11.73 10.92 4.88
CA ALA A 248 10.43 10.77 4.24
C ALA A 248 10.42 11.41 2.84
N GLY A 249 9.70 10.78 1.92
CA GLY A 249 9.25 11.36 0.66
C GLY A 249 7.72 11.36 0.63
N SER A 250 7.13 10.74 -0.41
CA SER A 250 5.72 10.31 -0.39
C SER A 250 5.46 9.25 0.69
N GLU A 251 6.46 8.45 1.03
CA GLU A 251 6.44 7.44 2.10
C GLU A 251 7.53 7.71 3.14
N TYR A 252 7.36 7.23 4.36
CA TYR A 252 8.41 7.13 5.36
C TYR A 252 9.43 6.06 4.94
N LEU A 253 10.70 6.44 4.90
CA LEU A 253 11.79 5.65 4.30
C LEU A 253 12.76 5.09 5.32
N ALA A 254 13.11 5.85 6.36
CA ALA A 254 14.01 5.41 7.41
C ALA A 254 13.75 6.15 8.73
N VAL A 255 14.11 5.50 9.84
CA VAL A 255 14.18 6.09 11.17
C VAL A 255 15.60 5.87 11.68
N ILE A 256 16.29 6.97 12.02
CA ILE A 256 17.70 7.00 12.38
C ILE A 256 17.84 7.59 13.78
N GLU A 257 18.51 6.88 14.68
CA GLU A 257 18.87 7.33 16.03
C GLU A 257 20.39 7.23 16.19
N ASP A 258 21.04 8.30 16.68
CA ASP A 258 22.49 8.35 16.91
C ASP A 258 23.36 7.90 15.72
N GLY A 259 22.88 8.13 14.50
CA GLY A 259 23.56 7.73 13.26
C GLY A 259 23.27 6.30 12.78
N GLU A 260 22.50 5.53 13.54
CA GLU A 260 22.15 4.13 13.23
C GLU A 260 20.68 4.00 12.80
N PRO A 261 20.37 3.26 11.72
CA PRO A 261 19.00 3.00 11.31
C PRO A 261 18.33 2.01 12.27
N VAL A 262 17.23 2.41 12.89
CA VAL A 262 16.37 1.55 13.72
C VAL A 262 15.20 0.95 12.93
N ALA A 263 14.83 1.59 11.82
CA ALA A 263 13.90 1.08 10.81
C ALA A 263 14.26 1.66 9.44
N ALA A 264 14.04 0.90 8.37
CA ALA A 264 14.20 1.36 7.00
C ALA A 264 13.32 0.55 6.04
N VAL A 265 12.97 1.16 4.91
CA VAL A 265 12.39 0.50 3.74
C VAL A 265 13.30 -0.68 3.33
N PRO A 266 12.78 -1.87 2.95
CA PRO A 266 11.41 -2.15 2.55
C PRO A 266 10.41 -2.36 3.68
N ASP A 267 10.84 -2.49 4.94
CA ASP A 267 9.92 -2.55 6.07
C ASP A 267 9.04 -1.29 6.12
N VAL A 268 7.82 -1.46 6.62
CA VAL A 268 6.85 -0.37 6.72
C VAL A 268 7.15 0.46 7.95
N ILE A 269 7.23 1.77 7.78
CA ILE A 269 7.29 2.74 8.87
C ILE A 269 5.96 3.49 8.88
N ALA A 270 5.31 3.58 10.04
CA ALA A 270 4.07 4.33 10.16
C ALA A 270 4.09 5.23 11.40
N LEU A 271 3.56 6.44 11.27
CA LEU A 271 3.35 7.35 12.40
C LEU A 271 1.90 7.29 12.83
N LEU A 272 1.65 7.04 14.11
CA LEU A 272 0.31 7.00 14.69
C LEU A 272 0.12 8.23 15.59
N ASP A 273 -0.87 9.08 15.32
CA ASP A 273 -1.23 10.19 16.22
C ASP A 273 -1.79 9.60 17.52
N THR A 274 -1.11 9.90 18.64
CA THR A 274 -1.47 9.40 19.97
C THR A 274 -2.80 9.92 20.50
N ARG A 275 -3.31 11.02 19.92
CA ARG A 275 -4.58 11.65 20.33
C ARG A 275 -5.77 11.06 19.58
N THR A 276 -5.62 10.82 18.27
CA THR A 276 -6.73 10.34 17.42
C THR A 276 -6.69 8.83 17.23
N GLY A 277 -5.52 8.19 17.35
CA GLY A 277 -5.34 6.78 17.03
C GLY A 277 -5.28 6.49 15.53
N GLU A 278 -5.19 7.53 14.70
CA GLU A 278 -5.10 7.46 13.23
C GLU A 278 -3.64 7.46 12.77
N ILE A 279 -3.40 6.82 11.63
CA ILE A 279 -2.10 6.85 10.96
C ILE A 279 -1.96 8.20 10.25
N VAL A 280 -0.81 8.84 10.41
CA VAL A 280 -0.49 10.15 9.84
C VAL A 280 0.16 9.93 8.47
N PRO A 281 -0.42 10.48 7.39
CA PRO A 281 0.23 10.57 6.08
C PRO A 281 1.51 11.42 6.13
N ALA A 282 2.48 11.12 5.26
CA ALA A 282 3.77 11.82 5.23
C ALA A 282 3.63 13.32 4.96
N ASP A 283 2.70 13.69 4.07
CA ASP A 283 2.35 15.06 3.70
C ASP A 283 1.51 15.80 4.75
N GLU A 284 0.93 15.09 5.73
CA GLU A 284 0.12 15.65 6.83
C GLU A 284 0.91 15.84 8.13
N VAL A 285 2.20 15.49 8.18
CA VAL A 285 3.02 15.67 9.39
C VAL A 285 3.21 17.15 9.73
N ARG A 286 2.92 17.55 10.97
CA ARG A 286 3.06 18.93 11.46
C ARG A 286 3.81 18.98 12.78
N TYR A 287 4.48 20.11 13.03
CA TYR A 287 5.10 20.42 14.32
C TYR A 287 4.11 20.23 15.48
N GLY A 288 4.58 19.64 16.58
CA GLY A 288 3.81 19.47 17.81
C GLY A 288 2.88 18.25 17.82
N LEU A 289 2.71 17.53 16.70
CA LEU A 289 2.00 16.25 16.70
C LEU A 289 2.70 15.27 17.64
N ARG A 290 1.91 14.55 18.45
CA ARG A 290 2.42 13.49 19.33
C ARG A 290 2.20 12.15 18.68
N VAL A 291 3.27 11.45 18.35
CA VAL A 291 3.24 10.25 17.53
C VAL A 291 3.84 9.04 18.22
N ARG A 292 3.35 7.86 17.85
CA ARG A 292 4.02 6.57 18.01
C ARG A 292 4.60 6.18 16.66
N VAL A 293 5.92 5.97 16.61
CA VAL A 293 6.63 5.47 15.43
C VAL A 293 6.55 3.96 15.45
N LEU A 294 5.95 3.38 14.42
CA LEU A 294 5.75 1.94 14.28
C LEU A 294 6.66 1.40 13.18
N ARG A 295 7.16 0.18 13.38
CA ARG A 295 7.83 -0.62 12.34
C ARG A 295 7.02 -1.90 12.12
N VAL A 296 6.74 -2.23 10.87
CA VAL A 296 6.12 -3.51 10.50
C VAL A 296 6.99 -4.21 9.44
N PRO A 297 7.46 -5.45 9.70
CA PRO A 297 8.25 -6.21 8.72
C PRO A 297 7.48 -6.37 7.40
N CYS A 298 8.09 -6.09 6.26
CA CYS A 298 7.44 -6.31 4.95
C CYS A 298 7.43 -7.79 4.53
N ASP A 299 6.86 -8.10 3.37
CA ASP A 299 6.96 -9.44 2.78
C ASP A 299 8.45 -9.84 2.59
N PRO A 300 8.87 -11.06 2.98
CA PRO A 300 10.26 -11.50 2.85
C PRO A 300 10.85 -11.39 1.44
N VAL A 301 10.03 -11.41 0.39
CA VAL A 301 10.49 -11.23 -1.00
C VAL A 301 11.26 -9.92 -1.20
N TRP A 302 10.92 -8.88 -0.44
CA TRP A 302 11.57 -7.57 -0.51
C TRP A 302 12.98 -7.53 0.09
N HIS A 303 13.29 -8.47 0.98
CA HIS A 303 14.62 -8.63 1.58
C HIS A 303 15.56 -9.52 0.73
N THR A 304 15.08 -10.04 -0.39
CA THR A 304 15.95 -10.71 -1.36
C THR A 304 16.86 -9.70 -2.06
N PRO A 305 18.02 -10.11 -2.63
CA PRO A 305 18.86 -9.21 -3.39
C PRO A 305 18.14 -8.50 -4.55
N ALA A 306 17.14 -9.15 -5.16
CA ALA A 306 16.33 -8.53 -6.22
C ALA A 306 15.34 -7.51 -5.66
N GLY A 307 14.63 -7.86 -4.57
CA GLY A 307 13.74 -6.95 -3.86
C GLY A 307 14.46 -5.69 -3.36
N LEU A 308 15.63 -5.85 -2.74
CA LEU A 308 16.43 -4.72 -2.23
C LEU A 308 16.94 -3.79 -3.33
N ARG A 309 17.25 -4.31 -4.53
CA ARG A 309 17.61 -3.46 -5.68
C ARG A 309 16.44 -2.59 -6.14
N LEU A 310 15.22 -3.11 -6.03
CA LEU A 310 14.02 -2.47 -6.56
C LEU A 310 13.34 -1.54 -5.54
N ALA A 311 13.36 -1.92 -4.25
CA ALA A 311 12.62 -1.28 -3.18
C ALA A 311 13.38 -1.19 -1.85
N GLY A 312 14.69 -1.47 -1.82
CA GLY A 312 15.53 -1.21 -0.65
C GLY A 312 15.94 0.27 -0.53
N PRO A 313 16.65 0.66 0.55
CA PRO A 313 16.98 2.07 0.83
C PRO A 313 17.69 2.78 -0.33
N ALA A 314 18.61 2.08 -1.01
CA ALA A 314 19.35 2.62 -2.14
C ALA A 314 18.47 3.00 -3.34
N ALA A 315 17.33 2.31 -3.54
CA ALA A 315 16.36 2.63 -4.60
C ALA A 315 15.67 3.99 -4.36
N PHE A 316 15.68 4.47 -3.11
CA PHE A 316 15.16 5.78 -2.69
C PHE A 316 16.27 6.82 -2.48
N GLY A 317 17.50 6.54 -2.91
CA GLY A 317 18.64 7.44 -2.74
C GLY A 317 19.29 7.42 -1.36
N LEU A 318 18.84 6.53 -0.46
CA LEU A 318 19.45 6.34 0.86
C LEU A 318 20.61 5.34 0.76
N THR A 319 21.79 5.83 0.36
CA THR A 319 23.00 5.00 0.22
C THR A 319 23.81 4.97 1.52
N GLY A 320 24.46 3.83 1.79
CA GLY A 320 25.36 3.68 2.95
C GLY A 320 24.68 3.44 4.30
N LEU A 321 23.35 3.28 4.35
CA LEU A 321 22.67 2.83 5.56
C LEU A 321 22.92 1.33 5.79
N PRO A 322 23.39 0.92 6.98
CA PRO A 322 23.45 -0.50 7.32
C PRO A 322 22.04 -1.09 7.44
N GLU A 323 21.91 -2.42 7.39
CA GLU A 323 20.62 -3.05 7.68
C GLU A 323 20.15 -2.67 9.10
N PRO A 324 18.85 -2.36 9.29
CA PRO A 324 18.35 -1.97 10.60
C PRO A 324 18.63 -3.05 11.64
N VAL A 325 19.34 -2.69 12.71
CA VAL A 325 19.61 -3.60 13.82
C VAL A 325 18.26 -4.02 14.42
N ALA A 326 18.03 -5.32 14.61
CA ALA A 326 16.83 -5.80 15.29
C ALA A 326 16.70 -5.06 16.63
N ALA A 327 15.52 -4.48 16.89
CA ALA A 327 15.31 -3.54 18.00
C ALA A 327 15.95 -4.04 19.29
N ARG A 328 16.88 -3.25 19.87
CA ARG A 328 17.39 -3.51 21.21
C ARG A 328 16.21 -3.43 22.18
N ARG A 329 15.73 -4.58 22.66
CA ARG A 329 15.03 -4.63 23.93
C ARG A 329 16.00 -4.08 24.95
N THR A 330 15.76 -2.86 25.44
CA THR A 330 16.38 -2.41 26.67
C THR A 330 15.95 -3.39 27.75
N ALA A 331 16.87 -4.27 28.14
CA ALA A 331 16.74 -5.01 29.38
C ALA A 331 16.77 -3.96 30.50
N GLY A 332 15.59 -3.56 30.96
CA GLY A 332 15.46 -2.79 32.18
C GLY A 332 15.90 -3.66 33.35
N ASP A 333 16.89 -3.16 34.09
CA ASP A 333 17.50 -3.75 35.26
C ASP A 333 16.50 -4.40 36.22
N GLY A 334 16.74 -5.69 36.47
CA GLY A 334 16.25 -6.43 37.62
C GLY A 334 17.42 -7.07 38.36
N GLY A 335 18.44 -6.27 38.68
CA GLY A 335 19.53 -6.65 39.58
C GLY A 335 19.17 -6.30 41.03
N SER A 336 19.02 -7.34 41.85
CA SER A 336 18.72 -7.33 43.28
C SER A 336 19.75 -6.59 44.15
N PRO A 337 19.51 -6.55 45.47
CA PRO A 337 20.17 -7.55 46.32
C PRO A 337 19.21 -8.54 46.98
#